data_AF-A0A7C2ZIT1-F1
#
_entry.id   AF-A0A7C2ZIT1-F1
#
_cell.length_a   1.000
_cell.length_b   1.000
_cell.length_c   1.000
_cell.angle_alpha   90.00
_cell.angle_beta   90.00
_cell.angle_gamma   90.00
#
_symmetry.space_group_name_H-M   'P 1'
#
loop_
_entity.id
_entity.type
_entity.pdbx_description
1 polymer ?
#
loop_
_entity_poly.entity_id
_entity_poly.type
_entity_poly.pdbx_seq_one_letter_code
_entity_poly.pdbx_strand_id
1 'polypeptide(L)'
;MKKLYILIPLILSMAEPVKDKGLKVELEDKKGIKHHLNGLVCGGRTYLKVKEGNLEYSLDLSTLKSIEVLSQEGDQLIIKIQLKNGNSKEYLLPASTYCKAKSNIGEAGFYLRDVKTIFIKTEDKKP
;
A
#
# COMPACT_ATOMS: atom_id res chain seq x y z
N MET A 1 12.87 -45.59 39.31
CA MET A 1 12.89 -44.17 38.90
C MET A 1 13.87 -44.00 37.75
N LYS A 2 13.40 -43.85 36.51
CA LYS A 2 14.25 -43.53 35.35
C LYS A 2 13.56 -42.41 34.56
N LYS A 3 14.13 -41.21 34.63
CA LYS A 3 13.67 -40.03 33.88
C LYS A 3 14.10 -40.18 32.43
N LEU A 4 13.14 -40.29 31.52
CA LEU A 4 13.37 -40.29 30.07
C LEU A 4 13.25 -38.84 29.59
N TYR A 5 14.39 -38.20 29.32
CA TYR A 5 14.42 -36.88 28.69
C TYR A 5 14.20 -37.05 27.18
N ILE A 6 12.97 -36.84 26.72
CA ILE A 6 12.65 -36.74 25.29
C ILE A 6 13.05 -35.33 24.85
N LEU A 7 14.20 -35.21 24.19
CA LEU A 7 14.56 -34.02 23.41
C LEU A 7 13.65 -33.96 22.18
N ILE A 8 12.73 -33.00 22.17
CA ILE A 8 11.94 -32.65 20.99
C ILE A 8 12.81 -31.72 20.13
N PRO A 9 13.12 -32.06 18.88
CA PRO A 9 13.79 -31.12 17.99
C PRO A 9 12.78 -30.04 17.62
N LEU A 10 13.06 -28.80 18.03
CA LEU A 10 12.39 -27.61 17.53
C LEU A 10 12.69 -27.51 16.04
N ILE A 11 11.77 -27.98 15.21
CA ILE A 11 11.77 -27.72 13.77
C ILE A 11 11.41 -26.24 13.63
N LEU A 12 12.42 -25.38 13.58
CA LEU A 12 12.29 -23.99 13.15
C LEU A 12 11.84 -24.04 11.69
N SER A 13 10.53 -24.07 11.49
CA SER A 13 9.90 -23.79 10.20
C SER A 13 10.33 -22.37 9.82
N MET A 14 11.34 -22.29 8.96
CA MET A 14 11.61 -21.11 8.16
C MET A 14 10.36 -20.89 7.33
N ALA A 15 9.43 -20.09 7.84
CA ALA A 15 8.30 -19.61 7.07
C ALA A 15 8.88 -18.95 5.82
N GLU A 16 8.68 -19.60 4.66
CA GLU A 16 9.12 -19.07 3.39
C GLU A 16 8.62 -17.63 3.26
N PRO A 17 9.46 -16.68 2.82
CA PRO A 17 9.03 -15.30 2.66
C PRO A 17 7.85 -15.31 1.69
N VAL A 18 6.69 -14.89 2.20
CA VAL A 18 5.47 -14.75 1.41
C VAL A 18 5.85 -13.89 0.21
N LYS A 19 5.91 -14.51 -0.97
CA LYS A 19 6.20 -13.82 -2.23
C LYS A 19 5.18 -12.71 -2.36
N ASP A 20 5.64 -11.49 -2.13
CA ASP A 20 4.86 -10.27 -2.25
C ASP A 20 4.21 -10.30 -3.63
N LYS A 21 2.87 -10.30 -3.66
CA LYS A 21 2.12 -10.23 -4.91
C LYS A 21 2.49 -8.89 -5.53
N GLY A 22 3.40 -8.90 -6.51
CA GLY A 22 4.05 -7.70 -7.03
C GLY A 22 3.03 -6.68 -7.53
N LEU A 23 2.60 -5.76 -6.67
CA LEU A 23 1.73 -4.65 -7.02
C LEU A 23 2.54 -3.73 -7.91
N LYS A 24 2.22 -3.67 -9.20
CA LYS A 24 2.83 -2.70 -10.11
C LYS A 24 2.12 -1.39 -9.93
N VAL A 25 2.88 -0.32 -9.74
CA VAL A 25 2.36 1.00 -9.43
C VAL A 25 2.92 2.00 -10.43
N GLU A 26 2.02 2.76 -11.04
CA GLU A 26 2.38 3.91 -11.87
C GLU A 26 1.98 5.17 -11.12
N LEU A 27 2.98 5.95 -10.71
CA LEU A 27 2.80 7.16 -9.92
C LEU A 27 3.11 8.38 -10.78
N GLU A 28 2.22 9.36 -10.79
CA GLU A 28 2.44 10.68 -11.39
C GLU A 28 2.60 11.71 -10.26
N ASP A 29 3.76 12.36 -10.20
CA ASP A 29 4.00 13.43 -9.22
C ASP A 29 3.27 14.72 -9.61
N LYS A 30 3.24 15.70 -8.70
CA LYS A 30 2.64 17.02 -8.98
C LYS A 30 3.32 17.80 -10.11
N LYS A 31 4.56 17.44 -10.49
CA LYS A 31 5.29 18.04 -11.62
C LYS A 31 5.01 17.32 -12.94
N GLY A 32 4.18 16.27 -12.93
CA GLY A 32 3.82 15.46 -14.10
C GLY A 32 4.83 14.37 -14.45
N ILE A 33 5.81 14.10 -13.58
CA ILE A 33 6.80 13.04 -13.79
C ILE A 33 6.17 11.70 -13.42
N LYS A 34 6.29 10.73 -14.33
CA LYS A 34 5.77 9.37 -14.15
C LYS A 34 6.85 8.41 -13.66
N HIS A 35 6.51 7.64 -12.64
CA HIS A 35 7.37 6.65 -12.00
C HIS A 35 6.73 5.26 -12.06
N HIS A 36 7.52 4.26 -12.45
CA HIS A 36 7.12 2.86 -12.43
C HIS A 36 7.72 2.19 -11.21
N LEU A 37 6.86 1.80 -10.28
CA LEU A 37 7.21 1.29 -8.97
C LEU A 37 6.60 -0.11 -8.76
N ASN A 38 7.15 -0.85 -7.82
CA ASN A 38 6.71 -2.19 -7.43
C ASN A 38 6.48 -2.24 -5.91
N GLY A 39 5.36 -2.84 -5.51
CA GLY A 39 4.81 -2.71 -4.18
C GLY A 39 4.25 -1.31 -3.92
N LEU A 40 3.53 -1.18 -2.81
CA LEU A 40 3.18 0.10 -2.22
C LEU A 40 2.90 -0.13 -0.74
N VAL A 41 3.50 0.68 0.11
CA VAL A 41 3.32 0.63 1.56
C VAL A 41 3.12 2.05 2.05
N CYS A 42 1.96 2.34 2.62
CA CYS A 42 1.64 3.67 3.15
C CYS A 42 1.54 3.61 4.68
N GLY A 43 2.20 4.54 5.37
CA GLY A 43 2.28 4.53 6.84
C GLY A 43 2.89 3.24 7.42
N GLY A 44 3.75 2.56 6.66
CA GLY A 44 4.34 1.27 7.04
C GLY A 44 3.41 0.06 6.89
N ARG A 45 2.26 0.21 6.20
CA ARG A 45 1.25 -0.86 6.03
C ARG A 45 0.90 -1.09 4.56
N THR A 46 0.46 -2.31 4.22
CA THR A 46 -0.01 -2.71 2.87
C THR A 46 -1.46 -2.30 2.58
N TYR A 47 -2.05 -1.49 3.45
CA TYR A 47 -3.38 -0.94 3.32
C TYR A 47 -3.36 0.56 3.63
N LEU A 48 -4.32 1.29 3.10
CA LEU A 48 -4.51 2.70 3.34
C LEU A 48 -5.63 2.89 4.38
N LYS A 49 -5.33 3.59 5.47
CA LYS A 49 -6.32 3.96 6.48
C LYS A 49 -7.03 5.24 6.07
N VAL A 50 -8.32 5.16 5.79
CA VAL A 50 -9.15 6.33 5.43
C VAL A 50 -10.22 6.57 6.47
N LYS A 51 -10.60 7.83 6.67
CA LYS A 51 -11.71 8.20 7.56
C LYS A 51 -12.95 8.57 6.77
N GLU A 52 -14.10 8.14 7.27
CA GLU A 52 -15.41 8.56 6.82
C GLU A 52 -16.30 8.81 8.04
N GLY A 53 -16.59 10.09 8.31
CA GLY A 53 -17.20 10.51 9.56
C GLY A 53 -16.36 10.07 10.77
N ASN A 54 -16.97 9.29 11.67
CA ASN A 54 -16.30 8.77 12.87
C ASN A 54 -15.69 7.36 12.66
N LEU A 55 -15.81 6.78 11.47
CA LEU A 55 -15.32 5.44 11.17
C LEU A 55 -13.97 5.50 10.47
N GLU A 56 -13.08 4.58 10.83
CA GLU A 56 -11.80 4.37 10.18
C GLU A 56 -11.83 3.04 9.42
N TYR A 57 -11.55 3.08 8.13
CA TYR A 57 -11.52 1.93 7.24
C TYR A 57 -10.08 1.63 6.84
N SER A 58 -9.76 0.34 6.72
CA SER A 58 -8.47 -0.13 6.19
C SER A 58 -8.69 -0.70 4.79
N LEU A 59 -8.31 0.07 3.77
CA LEU A 59 -8.46 -0.32 2.37
C LEU A 59 -7.21 -1.03 1.89
N ASP A 60 -7.32 -2.32 1.56
CA ASP A 60 -6.21 -3.08 1.00
C ASP A 60 -5.79 -2.50 -0.35
N LEU A 61 -4.51 -2.14 -0.47
CA LEU A 61 -3.94 -1.52 -1.69
C LEU A 61 -4.11 -2.42 -2.92
N SER A 62 -4.20 -3.74 -2.75
CA SER A 62 -4.43 -4.69 -3.83
C SER A 62 -5.86 -4.67 -4.40
N THR A 63 -6.81 -4.08 -3.69
CA THR A 63 -8.21 -3.91 -4.14
C THR A 63 -8.44 -2.58 -4.85
N LEU A 64 -7.48 -1.66 -4.73
CA LEU A 64 -7.54 -0.33 -5.33
C LEU A 64 -7.12 -0.40 -6.81
N LYS A 65 -7.77 0.45 -7.61
CA LYS A 65 -7.42 0.74 -9.00
C LYS A 65 -6.60 2.02 -9.09
N SER A 66 -7.02 3.07 -8.38
CA SER A 66 -6.29 4.32 -8.32
C SER A 66 -6.54 5.10 -7.03
N ILE A 67 -5.57 5.97 -6.71
CA ILE A 67 -5.64 7.01 -5.68
C ILE A 67 -5.30 8.33 -6.39
N GLU A 68 -6.22 9.28 -6.36
CA GLU A 68 -6.03 10.61 -6.94
C GLU A 68 -6.09 11.66 -5.84
N VAL A 69 -5.16 12.60 -5.85
CA VAL A 69 -5.09 13.69 -4.88
C VAL A 69 -5.79 14.90 -5.47
N LEU A 70 -6.95 15.26 -4.91
CA LEU A 70 -7.80 16.33 -5.44
C LEU A 70 -7.35 17.69 -4.92
N SER A 71 -7.20 17.81 -3.61
CA SER A 71 -6.84 19.07 -2.94
C SER A 71 -6.23 18.80 -1.57
N GLN A 72 -5.67 19.86 -0.99
CA GLN A 72 -5.17 19.87 0.38
C GLN A 72 -5.82 21.02 1.13
N GLU A 73 -6.37 20.72 2.31
CA GLU A 73 -7.00 21.67 3.21
C GLU A 73 -6.28 21.60 4.57
N GLY A 74 -5.34 22.51 4.79
CA GLY A 74 -4.47 22.49 5.97
C GLY A 74 -3.68 21.18 6.06
N ASP A 75 -3.90 20.43 7.13
CA ASP A 75 -3.24 19.14 7.41
C ASP A 75 -3.98 17.93 6.84
N GLN A 76 -5.05 18.15 6.06
CA GLN A 76 -5.83 17.10 5.43
C GLN A 76 -5.67 17.11 3.91
N LEU A 77 -5.62 15.92 3.32
CA LEU A 77 -5.71 15.69 1.88
C LEU A 77 -7.08 15.12 1.56
N ILE A 78 -7.74 15.73 0.58
CA ILE A 78 -8.92 15.16 -0.06
C ILE A 78 -8.40 14.29 -1.21
N ILE A 79 -8.65 12.99 -1.09
CA ILE A 79 -8.28 12.02 -2.11
C ILE A 79 -9.50 11.32 -2.67
N LYS A 80 -9.47 11.01 -3.96
CA LYS A 80 -10.45 10.13 -4.59
C LYS A 80 -9.84 8.75 -4.75
N ILE A 81 -10.51 7.77 -4.16
CA ILE A 81 -10.14 6.36 -4.31
C ILE A 81 -11.08 5.73 -5.34
N GLN A 82 -10.51 4.97 -6.25
CA GLN A 82 -11.26 4.07 -7.12
C GLN A 82 -10.89 2.62 -6.82
N LEU A 83 -11.88 1.81 -6.49
CA LEU A 83 -11.74 0.37 -6.32
C LEU A 83 -11.80 -0.32 -7.67
N LYS A 84 -11.21 -1.52 -7.76
CA LYS A 84 -11.25 -2.32 -8.99
C LYS A 84 -12.65 -2.78 -9.39
N ASN A 85 -13.57 -2.91 -8.44
CA ASN A 85 -14.97 -3.25 -8.70
C ASN A 85 -15.78 -2.08 -9.31
N GLY A 86 -15.15 -0.93 -9.55
CA GLY A 86 -15.77 0.25 -10.15
C GLY A 86 -16.23 1.30 -9.16
N ASN A 87 -16.37 0.97 -7.87
CA ASN A 87 -16.77 1.93 -6.85
C ASN A 87 -15.70 3.03 -6.71
N SER A 88 -16.15 4.29 -6.57
CA SER A 88 -15.27 5.40 -6.31
C SER A 88 -15.85 6.31 -5.23
N LYS A 89 -14.99 6.81 -4.36
CA LYS A 89 -15.38 7.68 -3.25
C LYS A 89 -14.23 8.57 -2.81
N GLU A 90 -14.58 9.73 -2.29
CA GLU A 90 -13.65 10.68 -1.70
C GLU A 90 -13.44 10.39 -0.21
N TYR A 91 -12.21 10.53 0.23
CA TYR A 91 -11.81 10.30 1.61
C TYR A 91 -10.84 11.38 2.08
N LEU A 92 -10.80 11.56 3.40
CA LEU A 92 -9.85 12.43 4.06
C LEU A 92 -8.69 11.62 4.61
N LEU A 93 -7.48 12.12 4.35
CA LEU A 93 -6.23 11.58 4.87
C LEU A 93 -5.36 12.67 5.49
N PRO A 94 -4.47 12.34 6.45
CA PRO A 94 -3.43 13.26 6.87
C PRO A 94 -2.51 13.62 5.69
N ALA A 95 -2.17 14.91 5.54
CA ALA A 95 -1.22 15.38 4.54
C ALA A 95 0.20 14.83 4.71
N SER A 96 0.51 14.35 5.92
CA SER A 96 1.75 13.66 6.27
C SER A 96 1.78 12.18 5.88
N THR A 97 0.76 11.67 5.18
CA THR A 97 0.73 10.26 4.75
C THR A 97 1.90 9.97 3.81
N TYR A 98 2.87 9.22 4.33
CA TYR A 98 4.09 8.83 3.64
C TYR A 98 3.97 7.40 3.11
N CYS A 99 4.38 7.21 1.87
CA CYS A 99 4.37 5.92 1.20
C CYS A 99 5.77 5.56 0.67
N LYS A 100 6.00 4.26 0.55
CA LYS A 100 7.21 3.65 0.02
C LYS A 100 6.86 2.63 -1.05
N ALA A 101 7.70 2.54 -2.08
CA ALA A 101 7.64 1.50 -3.09
C ALA A 101 9.03 1.22 -3.64
N LYS A 102 9.22 0.08 -4.32
CA LYS A 102 10.51 -0.27 -4.94
C LYS A 102 10.56 0.27 -6.37
N SER A 103 11.65 0.92 -6.72
CA SER A 103 11.97 1.35 -8.09
C SER A 103 13.10 0.49 -8.66
N ASN A 104 13.49 0.75 -9.91
CA ASN A 104 14.66 0.16 -10.55
C ASN A 104 15.99 0.60 -9.92
N ILE A 105 16.03 1.74 -9.23
CA ILE A 105 17.25 2.30 -8.61
C ILE A 105 17.32 2.14 -7.09
N GLY A 106 16.26 1.63 -6.45
CA GLY A 106 16.17 1.47 -4.99
C GLY A 106 14.78 1.71 -4.43
N GLU A 107 14.67 1.94 -3.12
CA GLU A 107 13.41 2.30 -2.47
C GLU A 107 13.06 3.76 -2.76
N ALA A 108 11.89 3.98 -3.35
CA ALA A 108 11.30 5.29 -3.56
C ALA A 108 10.39 5.64 -2.37
N GLY A 109 10.61 6.82 -1.80
CA GLY A 109 9.82 7.37 -0.70
C GLY A 109 9.16 8.67 -1.11
N PHE A 110 7.87 8.83 -0.80
CA PHE A 110 7.10 10.00 -1.19
C PHE A 110 5.93 10.27 -0.24
N TYR A 111 5.53 11.54 -0.12
CA TYR A 111 4.29 11.90 0.55
C TYR A 111 3.14 11.95 -0.45
N LEU A 112 1.94 11.51 -0.06
CA LEU A 112 0.77 11.61 -0.93
C LEU A 112 0.48 13.05 -1.36
N ARG A 113 0.77 14.05 -0.51
CA ARG A 113 0.60 15.46 -0.89
C ARG A 113 1.47 15.89 -2.07
N ASP A 114 2.53 15.18 -2.41
CA ASP A 114 3.44 15.52 -3.52
C ASP A 114 3.11 14.72 -4.79
N VAL A 115 2.08 13.89 -4.72
CA VAL A 115 1.59 13.02 -5.78
C VAL A 115 0.31 13.60 -6.36
N LYS A 116 0.11 13.43 -7.66
CA LYS A 116 -1.14 13.75 -8.35
C LYS A 116 -2.03 12.52 -8.46
N THR A 117 -1.49 11.42 -8.98
CA THR A 117 -2.23 10.17 -9.14
C THR A 117 -1.34 8.94 -8.96
N ILE A 118 -1.90 7.88 -8.39
CA ILE A 118 -1.30 6.56 -8.28
C ILE A 118 -2.25 5.57 -8.95
N PHE A 119 -1.77 4.85 -9.96
CA PHE A 119 -2.48 3.74 -10.59
C PHE A 119 -1.88 2.42 -10.13
N ILE A 120 -2.75 1.51 -9.69
CA ILE A 120 -2.35 0.22 -9.14
C ILE A 120 -2.78 -0.88 -10.11
N LYS A 121 -1.79 -1.57 -10.67
CA LYS A 121 -1.93 -2.72 -11.55
C LYS A 121 -1.53 -3.96 -10.74
N THR A 122 -2.37 -4.97 -10.72
CA THR A 122 -2.03 -6.24 -10.07
C THR A 122 -1.78 -7.24 -11.17
N GLU A 123 -0.67 -7.96 -11.09
CA GLU A 123 -0.50 -9.12 -11.95
C GLU A 123 -1.47 -10.19 -11.47
N ASP A 124 -2.58 -10.33 -12.18
CA ASP A 124 -3.38 -11.53 -12.08
C ASP A 124 -2.48 -12.69 -12.52
N LYS A 125 -2.23 -13.64 -11.60
CA LYS A 125 -1.72 -14.94 -12.00
C LYS A 125 -2.72 -15.48 -13.01
N LYS A 126 -2.31 -15.58 -14.27
CA LYS A 126 -3.01 -16.41 -15.25
C LYS A 126 -3.16 -17.80 -14.60
N PRO A 127 -4.38 -18.36 -14.57
CA PRO A 127 -4.60 -19.70 -14.01
C PRO A 127 -3.77 -20.75 -14.73
#